data_AF-A0A0G2HED5-F1
#
_entry.id   AF-A0A0G2HED5-F1
#
_cell.length_a   1.000
_cell.length_b   1.000
_cell.length_c   1.000
_cell.angle_alpha   90.00
_cell.angle_beta   90.00
_cell.angle_gamma   90.00
#
_symmetry.space_group_name_H-M   'P 1'
#
loop_
_entity.id
_entity.type
_entity.pdbx_description
1 polymer ?
#
loop_
_entity_poly.entity_id
_entity_poly.type
_entity_poly.pdbx_seq_one_letter_code
_entity_poly.pdbx_strand_id
1 'polypeptide(L)'
;MDEKPVPPPRRFNAVGFCLTAVRIWQWSSSFFVYASFGLLYDHIQKNRLGANDRMRGVQVLGLVSLVYSTVVVCCVHVFKTLGLRTWRIFAVMSVPADLTIMGISLAKITILSYSGLPADCHGLTRDNYDGNDLVRQPADGFTTIRFGSLTQEVSGELDGLCTFPRTVYGLSAVAM
;
A
#
# COMPACT_ATOMS: atom_id res chain seq x y z
N MET A 1 13.29 -22.81 -56.45
CA MET A 1 12.43 -22.90 -55.26
C MET A 1 13.23 -22.27 -54.13
N ASP A 2 12.91 -21.03 -53.78
CA ASP A 2 13.57 -20.31 -52.69
C ASP A 2 13.08 -20.86 -51.35
N GLU A 3 13.94 -21.62 -50.68
CA GLU A 3 13.70 -22.16 -49.36
C GLU A 3 13.83 -21.03 -48.34
N LYS A 4 12.70 -20.43 -47.96
CA LYS A 4 12.64 -19.32 -47.00
C LYS A 4 13.02 -19.87 -45.62
N PRO A 5 14.12 -19.44 -44.99
CA PRO A 5 14.54 -19.99 -43.70
C PRO A 5 13.51 -19.69 -42.63
N VAL A 6 12.95 -20.74 -42.04
CA VAL A 6 12.04 -20.66 -40.90
C VAL A 6 12.79 -20.01 -39.74
N PRO A 7 12.31 -18.89 -39.17
CA PRO A 7 13.00 -18.26 -38.06
C PRO A 7 13.04 -19.21 -36.86
N PRO A 8 14.16 -19.27 -36.13
CA PRO A 8 14.28 -20.17 -34.99
C PRO A 8 13.19 -19.86 -33.95
N PRO A 9 12.65 -20.88 -33.27
CA PRO A 9 11.64 -20.68 -32.24
C PRO A 9 12.18 -19.72 -31.18
N ARG A 10 11.50 -18.59 -30.97
CA ARG A 10 11.81 -17.63 -29.90
C ARG A 10 11.79 -18.39 -28.57
N ARG A 11 12.96 -18.66 -27.99
CA ARG A 11 13.07 -19.21 -26.63
C ARG A 11 12.31 -18.28 -25.69
N PHE A 12 11.22 -18.78 -25.12
CA PHE A 12 10.44 -18.06 -24.13
C PHE A 12 11.35 -17.74 -22.93
N ASN A 13 11.65 -16.47 -22.71
CA ASN A 13 12.47 -16.02 -21.58
C ASN A 13 11.61 -16.01 -20.30
N ALA A 14 11.33 -17.20 -19.75
CA ALA A 14 10.50 -17.38 -18.55
C ALA A 14 10.96 -16.51 -17.38
N VAL A 15 12.28 -16.45 -17.13
CA VAL A 15 12.87 -15.62 -16.06
C VAL A 15 12.51 -14.14 -16.22
N GLY A 16 12.55 -13.62 -17.45
CA GLY A 16 12.24 -12.21 -17.67
C GLY A 16 10.75 -11.89 -17.60
N PHE A 17 9.91 -12.86 -17.97
CA PHE A 17 8.48 -12.75 -17.75
C PHE A 17 8.14 -12.73 -16.25
N CYS A 18 8.67 -13.67 -15.47
CA CYS A 18 8.46 -13.73 -14.01
C CYS A 18 8.93 -12.45 -13.31
N LEU A 19 10.14 -11.96 -13.62
CA LEU A 19 10.64 -10.70 -13.05
C LEU A 19 9.75 -9.51 -13.39
N THR A 20 9.26 -9.42 -14.64
CA THR A 20 8.34 -8.34 -15.02
C THR A 20 7.01 -8.46 -14.26
N ALA A 21 6.47 -9.67 -14.13
CA ALA A 21 5.22 -9.91 -13.43
C ALA A 21 5.31 -9.55 -11.93
N VAL A 22 6.39 -9.94 -11.25
CA VAL A 22 6.65 -9.57 -9.85
C VAL A 22 6.71 -8.05 -9.68
N ARG A 23 7.35 -7.33 -10.61
CA ARG A 23 7.43 -5.86 -10.55
C ARG A 23 6.09 -5.18 -10.75
N ILE A 24 5.28 -5.67 -11.68
CA ILE A 24 3.92 -5.17 -11.89
C ILE A 24 3.06 -5.45 -10.65
N TRP A 25 3.19 -6.64 -10.05
CA TRP A 25 2.49 -7.00 -8.82
C TRP A 25 2.89 -6.13 -7.62
N GLN A 26 4.18 -5.87 -7.45
CA GLN A 26 4.69 -4.99 -6.38
C GLN A 26 4.19 -3.56 -6.55
N TRP A 27 4.16 -3.05 -7.79
CA TRP A 27 3.64 -1.72 -8.11
C TRP A 27 2.13 -1.64 -7.90
N SER A 28 1.35 -2.60 -8.39
CA SER A 28 -0.10 -2.62 -8.21
C SER A 28 -0.47 -2.69 -6.73
N SER A 29 0.20 -3.56 -5.96
CA SER A 29 -0.01 -3.68 -4.52
C SER A 29 0.29 -2.37 -3.79
N SER A 30 1.42 -1.73 -4.10
CA SER A 30 1.80 -0.44 -3.51
C SER A 30 0.82 0.68 -3.87
N PHE A 31 0.35 0.71 -5.12
CA PHE A 31 -0.64 1.66 -5.60
C PHE A 31 -1.98 1.50 -4.89
N PHE A 32 -2.51 0.27 -4.82
CA PHE A 32 -3.77 -0.02 -4.12
C PHE A 32 -3.69 0.35 -2.65
N VAL A 33 -2.58 0.02 -1.98
CA VAL A 33 -2.37 0.39 -0.58
C VAL A 33 -2.36 1.91 -0.39
N TYR A 34 -1.60 2.63 -1.21
CA TYR A 34 -1.51 4.08 -1.11
C TYR A 34 -2.84 4.77 -1.41
N ALA A 35 -3.54 4.35 -2.48
CA ALA A 35 -4.83 4.92 -2.86
C ALA A 35 -5.91 4.66 -1.80
N SER A 36 -6.00 3.42 -1.31
CA SER A 36 -7.00 3.02 -0.32
C SER A 36 -6.81 3.75 1.02
N PHE A 37 -5.57 3.78 1.51
CA PHE A 37 -5.26 4.48 2.75
C PHE A 37 -5.31 6.01 2.59
N GLY A 38 -4.96 6.52 1.41
CA GLY A 38 -5.03 7.95 1.09
C GLY A 38 -6.45 8.48 1.04
N LEU A 39 -7.40 7.73 0.46
CA LEU A 39 -8.82 8.08 0.48
C LEU A 39 -9.38 8.13 1.90
N LEU A 40 -9.02 7.14 2.73
CA LEU A 40 -9.41 7.12 4.13
C LEU A 40 -8.84 8.34 4.89
N TYR A 41 -7.55 8.60 4.73
CA TYR A 41 -6.90 9.72 5.40
C TYR A 41 -7.49 11.07 4.97
N ASP A 42 -7.72 11.27 3.67
CA ASP A 42 -8.35 12.48 3.14
C ASP A 42 -9.77 12.66 3.68
N HIS A 43 -10.55 11.59 3.77
CA HIS A 43 -11.89 11.62 4.36
C HIS A 43 -11.84 12.05 5.85
N ILE A 44 -10.95 11.45 6.64
CA ILE A 44 -10.79 11.77 8.08
C ILE A 44 -10.29 13.21 8.27
N GLN A 45 -9.34 13.66 7.44
CA GLN A 45 -8.80 15.02 7.50
C GLN A 45 -9.83 16.07 7.11
N LYS A 46 -10.52 15.90 5.97
CA LYS A 46 -11.53 16.86 5.50
C LYS A 46 -12.68 17.00 6.48
N ASN A 47 -13.12 15.89 7.06
CA ASN A 47 -14.19 15.86 8.05
C ASN A 47 -13.69 16.15 9.48
N ARG A 48 -12.39 16.41 9.67
CA ARG A 48 -11.76 16.69 10.96
C ARG A 48 -12.13 15.69 12.06
N LEU A 49 -12.07 14.41 11.74
CA LEU A 49 -12.52 13.32 12.61
C LEU A 49 -11.44 12.88 13.63
N GLY A 50 -10.43 13.71 13.88
CA GLY A 50 -9.33 13.39 14.79
C GLY A 50 -8.37 12.32 14.25
N ALA A 51 -7.75 12.57 13.09
CA ALA A 51 -6.69 11.72 12.56
C ALA A 51 -5.52 11.59 13.54
N ASN A 52 -5.01 10.38 13.74
CA ASN A 52 -3.80 10.16 14.53
C ASN A 52 -2.54 10.40 13.67
N ASP A 53 -1.45 10.89 14.27
CA ASP A 53 -0.15 11.08 13.61
C ASP A 53 0.37 9.78 12.97
N ARG A 54 -0.05 8.63 13.52
CA ARG A 54 0.23 7.30 12.97
C ARG A 54 -0.30 7.14 11.54
N MET A 55 -1.49 7.66 11.22
CA MET A 55 -2.03 7.58 9.86
C MET A 55 -1.16 8.37 8.88
N ARG A 56 -0.69 9.57 9.28
CA ARG A 56 0.23 10.35 8.46
C ARG A 56 1.53 9.57 8.20
N GLY A 57 2.07 8.92 9.23
CA GLY A 57 3.25 8.05 9.10
C GLY A 57 3.04 6.92 8.08
N VAL A 58 1.94 6.18 8.17
CA VAL A 58 1.61 5.09 7.23
C VAL A 58 1.46 5.62 5.80
N GLN A 59 0.86 6.80 5.62
CA GLN A 59 0.66 7.38 4.30
C GLN A 59 1.98 7.84 3.65
N VAL A 60 2.89 8.44 4.42
CA VAL A 60 4.22 8.82 3.94
C VAL A 60 5.02 7.59 3.54
N LEU A 61 5.01 6.53 4.37
CA LEU A 61 5.66 5.26 4.03
C LEU A 61 5.06 4.64 2.76
N GLY A 62 3.73 4.70 2.60
CA GLY A 62 3.04 4.25 1.38
C GLY A 62 3.45 5.04 0.13
N LEU A 63 3.62 6.36 0.24
CA LEU A 63 4.09 7.20 -0.86
C LEU A 63 5.51 6.83 -1.28
N VAL A 64 6.42 6.64 -0.31
CA VAL A 64 7.81 6.25 -0.59
C VAL A 64 7.86 4.90 -1.32
N SER A 65 7.09 3.91 -0.88
CA SER A 65 6.99 2.61 -1.56
C SER A 65 6.46 2.77 -3.00
N LEU A 66 5.42 3.57 -3.21
CA LEU A 66 4.84 3.78 -4.53
C LEU A 66 5.82 4.47 -5.49
N VAL A 67 6.51 5.53 -5.04
CA VAL A 67 7.52 6.24 -5.84
C VAL A 67 8.63 5.28 -6.24
N TYR A 68 9.16 4.50 -5.29
CA TYR A 68 10.18 3.50 -5.59
C TYR A 68 9.71 2.49 -6.62
N SER A 69 8.55 1.84 -6.40
CA SER A 69 8.03 0.83 -7.33
C SER A 69 7.77 1.40 -8.72
N THR A 70 7.32 2.66 -8.80
CA THR A 70 7.09 3.35 -10.08
C THR A 70 8.41 3.58 -10.82
N VAL A 71 9.44 4.08 -10.14
CA VAL A 71 10.78 4.29 -10.74
C VAL A 71 11.34 2.96 -11.25
N VAL A 72 11.26 1.88 -10.47
CA VAL A 72 11.79 0.57 -10.87
C VAL A 72 11.03 0.02 -12.08
N VAL A 73 9.70 0.05 -12.08
CA VAL A 73 8.89 -0.42 -13.20
C VAL A 73 9.15 0.41 -14.45
N CYS A 74 9.21 1.75 -14.33
CA CYS A 74 9.52 2.64 -15.45
C CYS A 74 10.91 2.34 -16.03
N CYS A 75 11.94 2.20 -15.19
CA CYS A 75 13.30 1.87 -15.64
C CYS A 75 13.32 0.51 -16.38
N VAL A 76 12.74 -0.54 -15.79
CA VAL A 76 12.68 -1.86 -16.41
C VAL A 76 11.91 -1.81 -17.74
N HIS A 77 10.79 -1.10 -17.79
CA HIS A 77 9.99 -0.94 -19.00
C HIS A 77 10.77 -0.21 -20.10
N VAL A 78 11.36 0.95 -19.80
CA VAL A 78 12.15 1.74 -20.76
C VAL A 78 13.34 0.93 -21.29
N PHE A 79 14.13 0.31 -20.42
CA PHE A 79 15.29 -0.49 -20.87
C PHE A 79 14.89 -1.69 -21.72
N LYS A 80 13.75 -2.32 -21.41
CA LYS A 80 13.20 -3.42 -22.21
C LYS A 80 12.71 -2.93 -23.57
N THR A 81 12.00 -1.79 -23.62
CA THR A 81 11.52 -1.17 -24.86
C THR A 81 12.68 -0.75 -25.77
N LEU A 82 13.80 -0.31 -25.19
CA LEU A 82 15.02 0.03 -25.92
C LEU A 82 15.88 -1.19 -26.32
N GLY A 83 15.48 -2.42 -25.97
CA GLY A 83 16.20 -3.65 -26.31
C GLY A 83 17.58 -3.79 -25.64
N LEU A 84 17.87 -2.99 -24.61
CA LEU A 84 19.17 -2.94 -23.96
C LEU A 84 19.35 -4.16 -23.04
N ARG A 85 20.41 -4.94 -23.26
CA ARG A 85 20.73 -6.13 -22.45
C ARG A 85 20.93 -5.81 -20.96
N THR A 86 21.22 -4.55 -20.65
CA THR A 86 21.39 -3.97 -19.31
C THR A 86 20.14 -4.04 -18.44
N TRP A 87 18.94 -4.25 -19.01
CA TRP A 87 17.70 -4.38 -18.24
C TRP A 87 17.78 -5.51 -17.19
N ARG A 88 18.51 -6.59 -17.51
CA ARG A 88 18.72 -7.73 -16.59
C ARG A 88 19.59 -7.34 -15.39
N ILE A 89 20.60 -6.50 -15.62
CA ILE A 89 21.49 -6.01 -14.55
C ILE A 89 20.70 -5.12 -13.61
N PHE A 90 19.90 -4.19 -14.15
CA PHE A 90 19.00 -3.35 -13.34
C PHE A 90 18.01 -4.18 -12.52
N ALA A 91 17.42 -5.22 -13.11
CA ALA A 91 16.50 -6.10 -12.40
C ALA A 91 17.20 -6.81 -11.21
N VAL A 92 18.44 -7.28 -11.38
CA VAL A 92 19.20 -7.92 -10.29
C VAL A 92 19.66 -6.90 -9.24
N MET A 93 20.15 -5.73 -9.66
CA MET A 93 20.60 -4.66 -8.76
C MET A 93 19.47 -4.02 -7.95
N SER A 94 18.20 -4.21 -8.35
CA SER A 94 17.04 -3.78 -7.58
C SER A 94 16.67 -4.72 -6.41
N VAL A 95 17.24 -5.93 -6.34
CA VAL A 95 16.95 -6.90 -5.27
C VAL A 95 17.32 -6.39 -3.87
N PRO A 96 18.48 -5.78 -3.63
CA PRO A 96 18.79 -5.17 -2.32
C PRO A 96 17.81 -4.06 -1.94
N ALA A 97 17.33 -3.30 -2.92
CA ALA A 97 16.35 -2.26 -2.67
C ALA A 97 14.96 -2.84 -2.38
N ASP A 98 14.62 -4.04 -2.87
CA ASP A 98 13.41 -4.75 -2.43
C ASP A 98 13.46 -5.15 -0.96
N LEU A 99 14.63 -5.50 -0.42
CA LEU A 99 14.79 -5.73 1.03
C LEU A 99 14.47 -4.46 1.83
N THR A 100 14.82 -3.28 1.32
CA THR A 100 14.44 -2.01 1.96
C THR A 100 12.94 -1.76 1.92
N ILE A 101 12.27 -2.14 0.81
CA ILE A 101 10.81 -2.07 0.71
C ILE A 101 10.12 -3.06 1.64
N MET A 102 10.66 -4.27 1.81
CA MET A 102 10.17 -5.22 2.82
C MET A 102 10.26 -4.61 4.22
N GLY A 103 11.37 -3.93 4.55
CA GLY A 103 11.50 -3.18 5.80
C GLY A 103 10.45 -2.08 5.98
N ILE A 104 10.12 -1.34 4.92
CA ILE A 104 9.05 -0.32 4.95
C ILE A 104 7.68 -0.98 5.13
N SER A 105 7.40 -2.10 4.46
CA SER A 105 6.17 -2.86 4.64
C SER A 105 6.04 -3.39 6.07
N LEU A 106 7.13 -3.89 6.67
CA LEU A 106 7.18 -4.28 8.08
C LEU A 106 6.89 -3.08 9.00
N ALA A 107 7.50 -1.92 8.74
CA ALA A 107 7.23 -0.71 9.52
C ALA A 107 5.74 -0.32 9.47
N LYS A 108 5.11 -0.40 8.28
CA LYS A 108 3.66 -0.15 8.13
C LYS A 108 2.82 -1.14 8.93
N ILE A 109 3.10 -2.43 8.80
CA ILE A 109 2.41 -3.49 9.56
C ILE A 109 2.54 -3.24 11.06
N THR A 110 3.74 -2.89 11.54
CA THR A 110 3.99 -2.59 12.95
C THR A 110 3.19 -1.38 13.41
N ILE A 111 3.16 -0.27 12.65
CA ILE A 111 2.37 0.90 13.03
C ILE A 111 0.86 0.58 13.05
N LEU A 112 0.39 -0.20 12.08
CA LEU A 112 -1.01 -0.63 12.01
C LEU A 112 -1.36 -1.58 13.16
N SER A 113 -0.50 -2.54 13.49
CA SER A 113 -0.73 -3.48 14.60
C SER A 113 -0.73 -2.78 15.96
N TYR A 114 0.15 -1.81 16.17
CA TYR A 114 0.12 -0.93 17.35
C TYR A 114 -1.17 -0.08 17.44
N SER A 115 -1.90 0.05 16.34
CA SER A 115 -3.19 0.75 16.29
C SER A 115 -4.39 -0.20 16.47
N GLY A 116 -4.15 -1.49 16.72
CA GLY A 116 -5.16 -2.51 16.98
C GLY A 116 -5.42 -3.46 15.81
N LEU A 117 -4.86 -3.21 14.62
CA LEU A 117 -5.13 -4.03 13.44
C LEU A 117 -4.52 -5.44 13.53
N PRO A 118 -5.14 -6.44 12.89
CA PRO A 118 -6.38 -6.37 12.10
C PRO A 118 -7.67 -6.45 12.92
N ALA A 119 -7.58 -6.68 14.24
CA ALA A 119 -8.76 -6.88 15.09
C ALA A 119 -9.59 -5.58 15.23
N ASP A 120 -8.92 -4.46 15.44
CA ASP A 120 -9.53 -3.16 15.75
C ASP A 120 -8.88 -2.03 14.93
N CYS A 121 -9.65 -0.99 14.58
CA CYS A 121 -9.17 0.22 13.90
C CYS A 121 -9.14 1.46 14.81
N HIS A 122 -9.57 1.33 16.07
CA HIS A 122 -9.67 2.41 17.04
C HIS A 122 -8.44 3.34 17.06
N GLY A 123 -7.24 2.74 17.14
CA GLY A 123 -5.98 3.47 17.31
C GLY A 123 -5.53 4.30 16.10
N LEU A 124 -6.26 4.26 14.98
CA LEU A 124 -6.03 5.13 13.83
C LEU A 124 -6.61 6.53 14.02
N THR A 125 -7.59 6.68 14.89
CA THR A 125 -8.12 7.97 15.35
C THR A 125 -7.62 8.29 16.75
N ARG A 126 -7.65 9.56 17.14
CA ARG A 126 -7.30 9.98 18.51
C ARG A 126 -8.44 9.66 19.48
N ASP A 127 -8.10 9.35 20.72
CA ASP A 127 -9.09 9.08 21.77
C ASP A 127 -9.80 10.36 22.24
N ASN A 128 -9.06 11.48 22.30
CA ASN A 128 -9.57 12.77 22.77
C ASN A 128 -9.93 13.73 21.63
N TYR A 129 -10.98 14.53 21.81
CA TYR A 129 -11.32 15.62 20.89
C TYR A 129 -10.34 16.78 21.04
N ASP A 130 -9.75 17.20 19.93
CA ASP A 130 -8.98 18.44 19.85
C ASP A 130 -9.92 19.61 19.48
N GLY A 131 -9.53 20.85 19.80
CA GLY A 131 -10.36 22.04 19.54
C GLY A 131 -10.65 22.30 18.06
N ASN A 132 -9.90 21.64 17.17
CA ASN A 132 -10.08 21.71 15.72
C ASN A 132 -10.96 20.59 15.16
N ASP A 133 -11.31 19.58 15.95
CA ASP A 133 -12.08 18.43 15.48
C ASP A 133 -13.56 18.77 15.30
N LEU A 134 -14.23 18.02 14.40
CA LEU A 134 -15.66 18.11 14.23
C LEU A 134 -16.36 17.49 15.45
N VAL A 135 -16.80 18.33 16.38
CA VAL A 135 -17.62 17.91 17.51
C VAL A 135 -19.08 17.94 17.07
N ARG A 136 -19.54 16.85 16.46
CA ARG A 136 -20.96 16.60 16.18
C ARG A 136 -21.45 15.45 17.07
N GLN A 137 -22.75 15.39 17.32
CA GLN A 137 -23.34 14.17 17.88
C GLN A 137 -23.24 13.02 16.86
N PRO A 138 -22.86 11.81 17.31
CA PRO A 138 -22.89 10.63 16.46
C PRO A 138 -24.32 10.31 16.01
N ALA A 139 -24.45 9.61 14.89
CA ALA A 139 -25.71 9.08 14.39
C ALA A 139 -26.30 8.05 15.35
N ASP A 140 -27.62 7.87 15.28
CA ASP A 140 -28.34 6.95 16.16
C ASP A 140 -27.76 5.53 16.09
N GLY A 141 -27.41 4.96 17.25
CA GLY A 141 -26.78 3.65 17.36
C GLY A 141 -25.24 3.66 17.42
N PHE A 142 -24.59 4.82 17.25
CA PHE A 142 -23.15 4.99 17.40
C PHE A 142 -22.80 5.73 18.70
N THR A 143 -21.75 5.29 19.38
CA THR A 143 -21.24 5.96 20.58
C THR A 143 -20.19 7.03 20.26
N THR A 144 -19.55 6.95 19.09
CA THR A 144 -18.59 7.95 18.60
C THR A 144 -18.63 8.09 17.08
N ILE A 145 -18.23 9.25 16.55
CA ILE A 145 -18.06 9.46 15.11
C ILE A 145 -16.77 8.76 14.62
N ARG A 146 -15.79 8.56 15.51
CA ARG A 146 -14.47 8.00 15.20
C ARG A 146 -14.51 6.48 15.00
N PHE A 147 -13.34 5.83 14.84
CA PHE A 147 -13.31 4.37 14.92
C PHE A 147 -13.71 3.93 16.33
N GLY A 148 -14.59 2.95 16.40
CA GLY A 148 -15.00 2.30 17.63
C GLY A 148 -13.88 1.41 18.15
N SER A 149 -14.08 0.85 19.34
CA SER A 149 -13.22 -0.20 19.86
C SER A 149 -14.03 -1.43 20.25
N LEU A 150 -13.58 -2.59 19.76
CA LEU A 150 -14.20 -3.87 20.09
C LEU A 150 -13.95 -4.26 21.55
N THR A 151 -12.85 -3.78 22.14
CA THR A 151 -12.46 -4.13 23.52
C THR A 151 -13.17 -3.27 24.58
N GLN A 152 -13.60 -2.07 24.20
CA GLN A 152 -14.30 -1.12 25.09
C GLN A 152 -15.81 -1.04 24.81
N GLU A 153 -16.35 -1.90 23.92
CA GLU A 153 -17.75 -1.87 23.47
C GLU A 153 -18.19 -0.49 22.93
N VAL A 154 -17.27 0.25 22.30
CA VAL A 154 -17.52 1.56 21.71
C VAL A 154 -17.81 1.34 20.22
N SER A 155 -19.00 1.72 19.73
CA SER A 155 -19.33 1.67 18.31
C SER A 155 -18.99 3.00 17.62
N GLY A 156 -18.21 2.91 16.55
CA GLY A 156 -17.78 4.06 15.77
C GLY A 156 -18.44 4.12 14.40
N GLU A 157 -18.88 5.30 13.97
CA GLU A 157 -19.38 5.48 12.59
C GLU A 157 -18.33 5.08 11.54
N LEU A 158 -17.05 5.25 11.87
CA LEU A 158 -15.93 4.92 10.99
C LEU A 158 -15.65 3.41 10.91
N ASP A 159 -16.27 2.56 11.72
CA ASP A 159 -16.01 1.12 11.73
C ASP A 159 -16.29 0.47 10.38
N GLY A 160 -17.25 1.00 9.61
CA GLY A 160 -17.49 0.56 8.22
C GLY A 160 -16.29 0.77 7.29
N LEU A 161 -15.44 1.76 7.58
CA LEU A 161 -14.21 2.06 6.83
C LEU A 161 -13.00 1.25 7.33
N CYS A 162 -13.13 0.46 8.40
CA CYS A 162 -12.05 -0.38 8.92
C CYS A 162 -11.58 -1.47 7.93
N THR A 163 -12.37 -1.74 6.89
CA THR A 163 -11.96 -2.59 5.76
C THR A 163 -10.77 -2.02 4.99
N PHE A 164 -10.63 -0.70 4.88
CA PHE A 164 -9.49 -0.08 4.16
C PHE A 164 -8.15 -0.33 4.87
N PRO A 165 -7.99 -0.05 6.18
CA PRO A 165 -6.76 -0.36 6.89
C PRO A 165 -6.47 -1.86 6.96
N ARG A 166 -7.50 -2.71 7.10
CA ARG A 166 -7.34 -4.18 7.09
C ARG A 166 -6.83 -4.70 5.76
N THR A 167 -7.35 -4.21 4.64
CA THR A 167 -6.84 -4.57 3.30
C THR A 167 -5.41 -4.07 3.10
N VAL A 168 -5.09 -2.88 3.60
CA VAL A 168 -3.72 -2.34 3.57
C VAL A 168 -2.75 -3.21 4.39
N TYR A 169 -3.16 -3.67 5.56
CA TYR A 169 -2.40 -4.60 6.39
C TYR A 169 -2.15 -5.92 5.65
N GLY A 170 -3.20 -6.52 5.07
CA GLY A 170 -3.10 -7.77 4.31
C GLY A 170 -2.24 -7.65 3.06
N LEU A 171 -2.45 -6.61 2.25
CA LEU A 171 -1.65 -6.36 1.04
C LEU A 171 -0.19 -6.05 1.38
N SER A 172 0.08 -5.33 2.47
CA SER A 172 1.47 -5.08 2.91
C SER A 172 2.16 -6.37 3.39
N ALA A 173 1.41 -7.34 3.91
CA ALA A 173 1.95 -8.65 4.30
C ALA A 173 2.23 -9.55 3.08
N VAL A 174 1.34 -9.54 2.08
CA VAL A 174 1.49 -10.34 0.85
C VAL A 174 2.48 -9.72 -0.15
N ALA A 175 2.73 -8.41 -0.05
CA ALA A 175 3.71 -7.72 -0.90
C ALA A 175 5.17 -7.89 -0.42
N MET A 176 5.40 -8.51 0.75
CA MET A 176 6.72 -8.98 1.19
C MET A 176 7.05 -10.32 0.53
#